data_AF-A0A9P6XZH5-F1
#
_entry.id   AF-A0A9P6XZH5-F1
#
_cell.length_a   1.000
_cell.length_b   1.000
_cell.length_c   1.000
_cell.angle_alpha   90.00
_cell.angle_beta   90.00
_cell.angle_gamma   90.00
#
_symmetry.space_group_name_H-M   'P 1'
#
loop_
_entity.id
_entity.type
_entity.pdbx_description
1 polymer ?
#
loop_
_entity_poly.entity_id
_entity_poly.type
_entity_poly.pdbx_seq_one_letter_code
_entity_poly.pdbx_strand_id
1 'polypeptide(L)'
;MAAGAPPGDAVGQVLQAHPEIDAGLIALSAAGELAWGNTRRVARRPDQGLAHRDNGLCRVAVLHNSIHPCPPLADAMADLAWYALTGESAPYRALTLGVPVAITAAARGRVLVDAQGRILAIEQADPSLPSAPRRANAIYLGSEVWQDGRHIGHTVSELTADMADGRVYGVPDPARSLIIMKE
;
A
#
# COMPACT_ATOMS: atom_id res chain seq x y z
N MET A 1 -6.61 28.21 -9.87
CA MET A 1 -6.12 27.54 -11.11
C MET A 1 -6.89 27.91 -12.36
N ALA A 2 -8.23 27.98 -12.36
CA ALA A 2 -9.00 28.39 -13.55
C ALA A 2 -8.58 29.77 -14.13
N ALA A 3 -8.13 30.69 -13.27
CA ALA A 3 -7.57 31.99 -13.66
C ALA A 3 -6.07 31.95 -14.04
N GLY A 4 -5.48 30.77 -14.30
CA GLY A 4 -4.08 30.61 -14.72
C GLY A 4 -3.05 30.55 -13.58
N ALA A 5 -3.45 30.66 -12.31
CA ALA A 5 -2.52 30.52 -11.18
C ALA A 5 -1.90 29.11 -11.15
N PRO A 6 -0.57 28.97 -10.95
CA PRO A 6 0.09 27.67 -10.88
C PRO A 6 -0.39 26.88 -9.65
N PRO A 7 -0.29 25.53 -9.66
CA PRO A 7 -0.77 24.70 -8.56
C PRO A 7 -0.19 25.09 -7.20
N GLY A 8 1.10 25.44 -7.14
CA GLY A 8 1.78 25.84 -5.91
C GLY A 8 1.13 27.04 -5.25
N ASP A 9 0.86 28.10 -6.02
CA ASP A 9 0.20 29.31 -5.53
C ASP A 9 -1.23 29.02 -5.11
N ALA A 10 -1.97 28.25 -5.91
CA ALA A 10 -3.36 27.91 -5.61
C ALA A 10 -3.48 27.09 -4.31
N VAL A 11 -2.61 26.10 -4.13
CA VAL A 11 -2.55 25.29 -2.89
C VAL A 11 -2.15 26.19 -1.72
N GLY A 12 -1.08 26.95 -1.86
CA GLY A 12 -0.60 27.87 -0.82
C GLY A 12 -1.67 28.85 -0.36
N GLN A 13 -2.40 29.47 -1.29
CA GLN A 13 -3.49 30.40 -0.99
C GLN A 13 -4.61 29.74 -0.16
N VAL A 14 -5.09 28.56 -0.56
CA VAL A 14 -6.16 27.86 0.17
C VAL A 14 -5.70 27.46 1.57
N LEU A 15 -4.48 26.90 1.70
CA LEU A 15 -3.94 26.48 2.99
C LEU A 15 -3.68 27.66 3.93
N GLN A 16 -3.28 28.82 3.40
CA GLN A 16 -3.08 30.05 4.18
C GLN A 16 -4.41 30.69 4.60
N ALA A 17 -5.40 30.70 3.73
CA ALA A 17 -6.73 31.26 4.03
C ALA A 17 -7.50 30.41 5.06
N HIS A 18 -7.24 29.10 5.10
CA HIS A 18 -7.94 28.15 5.96
C HIS A 18 -6.96 27.29 6.78
N PRO A 19 -6.15 27.87 7.69
CA PRO A 19 -5.07 27.14 8.35
C PRO A 19 -5.55 26.05 9.32
N GLU A 20 -6.80 26.14 9.79
CA GLU A 20 -7.35 25.30 10.87
C GLU A 20 -8.46 24.34 10.43
N ILE A 21 -8.72 24.21 9.12
CA ILE A 21 -9.59 23.14 8.61
C ILE A 21 -8.80 21.81 8.58
N ASP A 22 -9.50 20.68 8.72
CA ASP A 22 -8.89 19.34 8.64
C ASP A 22 -8.79 18.92 7.16
N ALA A 23 -7.74 19.40 6.47
CA ALA A 23 -7.55 19.13 5.04
C ALA A 23 -6.09 19.00 4.63
N GLY A 24 -5.85 18.08 3.71
CA GLY A 24 -4.72 18.10 2.78
C GLY A 24 -5.23 18.44 1.38
N LEU A 25 -4.42 19.10 0.57
CA LEU A 25 -4.78 19.50 -0.79
C LEU A 25 -3.69 19.01 -1.75
N ILE A 26 -4.12 18.49 -2.89
CA ILE A 26 -3.28 18.15 -4.04
C ILE A 26 -3.88 18.85 -5.26
N ALA A 27 -3.04 19.45 -6.08
CA ALA A 27 -3.42 20.15 -7.30
C ALA A 27 -2.51 19.73 -8.46
N LEU A 28 -3.12 19.34 -9.58
CA LEU A 28 -2.45 18.98 -10.83
C LEU A 28 -2.94 19.91 -11.95
N SER A 29 -2.03 20.58 -12.65
CA SER A 29 -2.38 21.41 -13.81
C SER A 29 -2.47 20.57 -15.10
N ALA A 30 -3.16 21.10 -16.12
CA ALA A 30 -3.18 20.48 -17.44
C ALA A 30 -1.80 20.42 -18.12
N ALA A 31 -0.85 21.25 -17.67
CA ALA A 31 0.55 21.23 -18.10
C ALA A 31 1.39 20.19 -17.33
N GLY A 32 0.79 19.43 -16.42
CA GLY A 32 1.47 18.40 -15.63
C GLY A 32 2.19 18.92 -14.38
N GLU A 33 1.96 20.18 -13.98
CA GLU A 33 2.52 20.71 -12.73
C GLU A 33 1.76 20.15 -11.54
N LEU A 34 2.49 19.69 -10.52
CA LEU A 34 1.93 19.08 -9.32
C LEU A 34 2.33 19.88 -8.09
N ALA A 35 1.38 20.20 -7.24
CA ALA A 35 1.62 20.77 -5.91
C ALA A 35 0.71 20.13 -4.87
N TRP A 36 1.16 20.11 -3.62
CA TRP A 36 0.41 19.53 -2.52
C TRP A 36 0.78 20.21 -1.20
N GLY A 37 -0.05 20.03 -0.18
CA GLY A 37 0.26 20.47 1.17
C GLY A 37 -0.87 20.19 2.15
N ASN A 38 -0.52 20.20 3.44
CA ASN A 38 -1.45 20.06 4.55
C ASN A 38 -1.74 21.41 5.18
N THR A 39 -2.94 21.60 5.72
CA THR A 39 -3.20 22.75 6.60
C THR A 39 -2.31 22.68 7.85
N ARG A 40 -2.16 23.81 8.56
CA ARG A 40 -1.39 23.84 9.82
C ARG A 40 -1.97 22.88 10.85
N ARG A 41 -3.30 22.72 10.89
CA ARG A 41 -3.96 21.73 11.75
C ARG A 41 -3.50 20.31 11.44
N VAL A 42 -3.58 19.89 10.17
CA VAL A 42 -3.18 18.53 9.78
C VAL A 42 -1.69 18.29 9.99
N ALA A 43 -0.84 19.28 9.70
CA ALA A 43 0.60 19.18 9.89
C ALA A 43 1.04 18.95 11.34
N ARG A 44 0.19 19.27 12.33
CA ARG A 44 0.45 19.00 13.76
C ARG A 44 0.03 17.59 14.20
N ARG A 45 -0.66 16.83 13.34
CA ARG A 45 -1.15 15.50 13.72
C ARG A 45 -0.02 14.47 13.60
N PRO A 46 0.09 13.52 14.55
CA PRO A 46 1.09 12.46 14.49
C PRO A 46 0.73 11.35 13.49
N ASP A 47 -0.46 11.41 12.89
CA ASP A 47 -1.06 10.34 12.10
C ASP A 47 -1.14 10.65 10.59
N GLN A 48 -0.37 11.65 10.17
CA GLN A 48 -0.23 12.05 8.78
C GLN A 48 0.90 11.30 8.10
N GLY A 49 0.77 11.12 6.78
CA GLY A 49 1.86 10.68 5.92
C GLY A 49 1.85 11.43 4.59
N LEU A 50 3.04 11.64 4.06
CA LEU A 50 3.30 12.34 2.82
C LEU A 50 4.42 11.64 2.07
N ALA A 51 4.22 11.39 0.78
CA ALA A 51 5.27 10.90 -0.12
C ALA A 51 5.03 11.44 -1.52
N HIS A 52 6.11 11.60 -2.30
CA HIS A 52 6.03 12.02 -3.70
C HIS A 52 7.12 11.36 -4.55
N ARG A 53 6.88 11.29 -5.86
CA ARG A 53 7.83 10.80 -6.87
C ARG A 53 7.74 11.70 -8.10
N ASP A 54 8.87 11.98 -8.73
CA ASP A 54 8.97 12.84 -9.92
C ASP A 54 10.23 12.46 -10.72
N ASN A 55 10.08 12.16 -12.00
CA ASN A 55 11.18 11.93 -12.95
C ASN A 55 11.14 12.90 -14.15
N GLY A 56 10.35 13.97 -14.06
CA GLY A 56 10.10 14.93 -15.13
C GLY A 56 8.97 14.53 -16.09
N LEU A 57 8.73 13.23 -16.31
CA LEU A 57 7.68 12.72 -17.19
C LEU A 57 6.41 12.32 -16.43
N CYS A 58 6.58 11.68 -15.27
CA CYS A 58 5.50 11.25 -14.39
C CYS A 58 5.68 11.86 -13.00
N ARG A 59 4.57 12.12 -12.32
CA ARG A 59 4.56 12.70 -10.97
C ARG A 59 3.48 12.05 -10.12
N VAL A 60 3.80 11.80 -8.85
CA VAL A 60 2.88 11.28 -7.83
C VAL A 60 3.05 12.10 -6.57
N ALA A 61 1.94 12.43 -5.91
CA ALA A 61 1.91 12.92 -4.55
C ALA A 61 0.83 12.17 -3.77
N VAL A 62 1.18 11.69 -2.60
CA VAL A 62 0.29 11.02 -1.65
C VAL A 62 0.25 11.85 -0.39
N LEU A 63 -0.97 12.18 0.05
CA LEU A 63 -1.27 12.70 1.38
C LEU A 63 -2.26 11.75 2.05
N HIS A 64 -2.00 11.35 3.28
CA HIS A 64 -2.98 10.65 4.08
C HIS A 64 -2.99 11.15 5.53
N ASN A 65 -4.16 11.05 6.16
CA ASN A 65 -4.39 11.22 7.59
C ASN A 65 -5.22 10.01 8.04
N SER A 66 -4.55 9.00 8.60
CA SER A 66 -5.22 7.75 9.00
C SER A 66 -5.31 7.69 10.51
N ILE A 67 -6.48 7.38 11.08
CA ILE A 67 -6.66 7.19 12.53
C ILE A 67 -5.71 6.09 13.06
N HIS A 68 -5.37 5.13 12.21
CA HIS A 68 -4.39 4.08 12.47
C HIS A 68 -3.27 4.18 11.42
N PRO A 69 -2.32 5.12 11.59
CA PRO A 69 -1.22 5.28 10.66
C PRO A 69 -0.25 4.10 10.83
N CYS A 70 0.07 3.40 9.75
CA CYS A 70 1.11 2.38 9.75
C CYS A 70 2.28 2.87 8.89
N PRO A 71 3.34 3.48 9.46
CA PRO A 71 4.57 3.68 8.71
C PRO A 71 5.01 2.32 8.14
N PRO A 72 5.34 2.23 6.84
CA PRO A 72 5.64 3.29 5.88
C PRO A 72 4.54 3.53 4.81
N LEU A 73 3.26 3.64 5.20
CA LEU A 73 2.11 3.65 4.28
C LEU A 73 2.21 4.68 3.15
N ALA A 74 2.59 5.93 3.42
CA ALA A 74 2.67 6.96 2.38
C ALA A 74 3.69 6.58 1.28
N ASP A 75 4.88 6.14 1.67
CA ASP A 75 5.91 5.68 0.75
C ASP A 75 5.48 4.42 -0.01
N ALA A 76 4.85 3.47 0.70
CA ALA A 76 4.33 2.28 0.06
C ALA A 76 3.29 2.63 -1.02
N MET A 77 2.33 3.50 -0.72
CA MET A 77 1.32 3.94 -1.69
C MET A 77 1.95 4.71 -2.85
N ALA A 78 2.95 5.56 -2.59
CA ALA A 78 3.65 6.29 -3.63
C ALA A 78 4.42 5.34 -4.57
N ASP A 79 5.07 4.31 -4.04
CA ASP A 79 5.78 3.29 -4.81
C ASP A 79 4.83 2.44 -5.67
N LEU A 80 3.67 2.04 -5.12
CA LEU A 80 2.66 1.33 -5.90
C LEU A 80 2.11 2.18 -7.04
N ALA A 81 1.79 3.44 -6.77
CA ALA A 81 1.33 4.37 -7.79
C ALA A 81 2.41 4.66 -8.83
N TRP A 82 3.68 4.75 -8.40
CA TRP A 82 4.82 4.95 -9.29
C TRP A 82 4.99 3.78 -10.25
N TYR A 83 5.02 2.56 -9.73
CA TYR A 83 5.09 1.34 -10.55
C TYR A 83 3.94 1.27 -11.55
N ALA A 84 2.72 1.62 -11.16
CA ALA A 84 1.58 1.63 -12.07
C ALA A 84 1.71 2.68 -13.20
N LEU A 85 2.38 3.80 -12.94
CA LEU A 85 2.58 4.88 -13.92
C LEU A 85 3.77 4.64 -14.85
N THR A 86 4.87 4.09 -14.33
CA THR A 86 6.16 4.03 -15.03
C THR A 86 6.62 2.61 -15.35
N GLY A 87 6.10 1.60 -14.65
CA GLY A 87 6.63 0.23 -14.66
C GLY A 87 7.97 0.07 -13.94
N GLU A 88 8.51 1.14 -13.35
CA GLU A 88 9.79 1.09 -12.62
C GLU A 88 9.61 0.40 -11.27
N SER A 89 10.55 -0.51 -10.93
CA SER A 89 10.53 -1.15 -9.62
C SER A 89 10.76 -0.13 -8.51
N ALA A 90 10.11 -0.36 -7.37
CA ALA A 90 10.21 0.47 -6.19
C ALA A 90 10.30 -0.44 -4.95
N PRO A 91 10.88 0.05 -3.83
CA PRO A 91 11.07 -0.75 -2.62
C PRO A 91 9.81 -1.44 -2.11
N TYR A 92 8.63 -0.81 -2.23
CA TYR A 92 7.37 -1.41 -1.85
C TYR A 92 6.58 -1.96 -3.04
N ARG A 93 6.03 -3.16 -2.87
CA ARG A 93 5.23 -3.85 -3.89
C ARG A 93 3.95 -4.42 -3.32
N ALA A 94 2.93 -4.49 -4.17
CA ALA A 94 1.66 -5.11 -3.84
C ALA A 94 1.71 -6.58 -4.23
N LEU A 95 1.27 -7.46 -3.33
CA LEU A 95 0.94 -8.83 -3.66
C LEU A 95 -0.56 -9.00 -3.60
N THR A 96 -1.09 -9.76 -4.56
CA THR A 96 -2.54 -9.89 -4.76
C THR A 96 -2.97 -11.34 -4.69
N LEU A 97 -4.00 -11.61 -3.88
CA LEU A 97 -4.73 -12.87 -3.89
C LEU A 97 -5.84 -12.75 -4.93
N GLY A 98 -5.58 -13.15 -6.18
CA GLY A 98 -6.58 -13.06 -7.26
C GLY A 98 -7.59 -14.21 -7.28
N VAL A 99 -7.23 -15.36 -6.71
CA VAL A 99 -8.04 -16.57 -6.61
C VAL A 99 -7.75 -17.27 -5.28
N PRO A 100 -8.58 -18.21 -4.81
CA PRO A 100 -8.26 -18.95 -3.60
C PRO A 100 -6.99 -19.80 -3.76
N VAL A 101 -6.02 -19.64 -2.86
CA VAL A 101 -4.73 -20.35 -2.88
C VAL A 101 -4.61 -21.34 -1.74
N ALA A 102 -3.73 -22.32 -1.88
CA ALA A 102 -3.42 -23.28 -0.82
C ALA A 102 -2.66 -22.60 0.33
N ILE A 103 -2.95 -23.04 1.56
CA ILE A 103 -2.17 -22.72 2.76
C ILE A 103 -1.73 -24.00 3.46
N THR A 104 -0.44 -24.09 3.78
CA THR A 104 0.17 -25.27 4.40
C THR A 104 1.01 -24.92 5.61
N ALA A 105 1.08 -25.82 6.58
CA ALA A 105 2.00 -25.69 7.71
C ALA A 105 3.46 -25.80 7.24
N ALA A 106 4.33 -24.95 7.77
CA ALA A 106 5.76 -24.96 7.49
C ALA A 106 6.57 -24.51 8.71
N ALA A 107 7.90 -24.61 8.64
CA ALA A 107 8.76 -24.11 9.72
C ALA A 107 8.88 -22.57 9.77
N ARG A 108 8.54 -21.88 8.67
CA ARG A 108 8.60 -20.42 8.52
C ARG A 108 7.41 -19.92 7.73
N GLY A 109 7.01 -18.67 7.98
CA GLY A 109 6.00 -17.99 7.17
C GLY A 109 6.58 -17.61 5.81
N ARG A 110 5.96 -18.09 4.72
CA ARG A 110 6.34 -17.72 3.35
C ARG A 110 5.13 -17.43 2.48
N VAL A 111 5.30 -16.47 1.58
CA VAL A 111 4.34 -16.15 0.52
C VAL A 111 5.01 -16.44 -0.81
N LEU A 112 4.46 -17.40 -1.56
CA LEU A 112 4.96 -17.76 -2.88
C LEU A 112 4.21 -16.94 -3.93
N VAL A 113 4.92 -16.21 -4.80
CA VAL A 113 4.32 -15.31 -5.79
C VAL A 113 4.84 -15.55 -7.21
N ASP A 114 4.02 -15.18 -8.21
CA ASP A 114 4.45 -15.11 -9.60
C ASP A 114 5.22 -13.81 -9.94
N ALA A 115 5.66 -13.67 -11.19
CA ALA A 115 6.35 -12.49 -11.71
C ALA A 115 5.55 -11.18 -11.56
N GLN A 116 4.22 -11.26 -11.53
CA GLN A 116 3.30 -10.13 -11.40
C GLN A 116 2.91 -9.86 -9.94
N GLY A 117 3.47 -10.58 -8.97
CA GLY A 117 3.13 -10.44 -7.55
C GLY A 117 1.80 -11.08 -7.17
N ARG A 118 1.24 -11.97 -7.99
CA ARG A 118 0.05 -12.74 -7.58
C ARG A 118 0.48 -13.85 -6.63
N ILE A 119 -0.24 -13.97 -5.53
CA ILE A 119 -0.01 -15.03 -4.55
C ILE A 119 -0.44 -16.36 -5.17
N LEU A 120 0.44 -17.35 -5.08
CA LEU A 120 0.25 -18.70 -5.61
C LEU A 120 -0.03 -19.71 -4.50
N ALA A 121 0.66 -19.57 -3.36
CA ALA A 121 0.50 -20.40 -2.18
C ALA A 121 1.08 -19.68 -0.95
N ILE A 122 0.64 -20.13 0.23
CA ILE A 122 1.04 -19.59 1.52
C ILE A 122 1.56 -20.73 2.40
N GLU A 123 2.71 -20.51 3.02
CA GLU A 123 3.26 -21.37 4.06
C GLU A 123 3.17 -20.64 5.39
N GLN A 124 2.64 -21.28 6.43
CA GLN A 124 2.44 -20.66 7.74
C GLN A 124 3.12 -21.45 8.85
N ALA A 125 3.87 -20.73 9.70
CA ALA A 125 4.56 -21.31 10.85
C ALA A 125 3.71 -21.43 12.11
N ASP A 126 2.57 -20.74 12.18
CA ASP A 126 1.64 -20.84 13.30
C ASP A 126 0.99 -22.25 13.30
N PRO A 127 1.22 -23.07 14.34
CA PRO A 127 0.65 -24.41 14.43
C PRO A 127 -0.87 -24.41 14.63
N SER A 128 -1.48 -23.24 14.90
CA SER A 128 -2.93 -23.06 15.07
C SER A 128 -3.68 -22.82 13.75
N LEU A 129 -3.08 -23.22 12.62
CA LEU A 129 -3.75 -23.23 11.31
C LEU A 129 -5.18 -23.78 11.46
N PRO A 130 -6.21 -23.05 10.99
CA PRO A 130 -7.59 -23.41 11.29
C PRO A 130 -7.94 -24.82 10.78
N SER A 131 -8.43 -25.67 11.68
CA SER A 131 -9.02 -26.97 11.33
C SER A 131 -10.49 -26.87 10.92
N ALA A 132 -11.11 -25.71 11.11
CA ALA A 132 -12.48 -25.39 10.72
C ALA A 132 -12.54 -24.02 10.04
N PRO A 133 -13.54 -23.76 9.17
CA PRO A 133 -13.68 -22.49 8.48
C PRO A 133 -13.73 -21.30 9.44
N ARG A 134 -12.83 -20.32 9.27
CA ARG A 134 -12.84 -19.07 10.03
C ARG A 134 -12.08 -17.97 9.32
N ARG A 135 -12.34 -16.73 9.73
CA ARG A 135 -11.46 -15.61 9.42
C ARG A 135 -10.29 -15.55 10.41
N ALA A 136 -9.07 -15.46 9.90
CA ALA A 136 -7.87 -15.22 10.71
C ALA A 136 -6.73 -14.71 9.81
N ASN A 137 -5.56 -14.45 10.41
CA ASN A 137 -4.37 -14.06 9.66
C ASN A 137 -3.85 -15.25 8.86
N ALA A 138 -3.88 -15.12 7.53
CA ALA A 138 -3.29 -16.06 6.59
C ALA A 138 -1.82 -15.71 6.29
N ILE A 139 -1.48 -14.41 6.34
CA ILE A 139 -0.11 -13.94 6.18
C ILE A 139 0.20 -12.95 7.30
N TYR A 140 1.29 -13.19 8.01
CA TYR A 140 1.73 -12.36 9.13
C TYR A 140 2.76 -11.33 8.68
N LEU A 141 2.93 -10.28 9.49
CA LEU A 141 3.97 -9.27 9.31
C LEU A 141 5.36 -9.94 9.32
N GLY A 142 6.21 -9.57 8.37
CA GLY A 142 7.57 -10.11 8.26
C GLY A 142 7.67 -11.52 7.66
N SER A 143 6.59 -12.04 7.07
CA SER A 143 6.63 -13.29 6.31
C SER A 143 7.56 -13.14 5.11
N GLU A 144 8.40 -14.15 4.83
CA GLU A 144 9.31 -14.14 3.69
C GLU A 144 8.51 -14.18 2.38
N VAL A 145 8.89 -13.39 1.37
CA VAL A 145 8.26 -13.43 0.04
C VAL A 145 9.23 -14.08 -0.93
N TRP A 146 8.76 -15.10 -1.64
CA TRP A 146 9.56 -15.90 -2.56
C TRP A 146 8.96 -15.90 -3.96
N GLN A 147 9.82 -15.74 -4.97
CA GLN A 147 9.47 -15.78 -6.38
C GLN A 147 10.50 -16.65 -7.10
N ASP A 148 10.04 -17.67 -7.83
CA ASP A 148 10.89 -18.60 -8.59
C ASP A 148 12.09 -19.15 -7.78
N GLY A 149 11.83 -19.62 -6.56
CA GLY A 149 12.86 -20.17 -5.67
C GLY A 149 13.84 -19.15 -5.08
N ARG A 150 13.64 -17.85 -5.31
CA ARG A 150 14.44 -16.77 -4.75
C ARG A 150 13.65 -15.98 -3.69
N HIS A 151 14.29 -15.70 -2.56
CA HIS A 151 13.78 -14.73 -1.59
C HIS A 151 13.89 -13.30 -2.16
N ILE A 152 12.77 -12.59 -2.24
CA ILE A 152 12.66 -11.26 -2.86
C ILE A 152 12.27 -10.16 -1.88
N GLY A 153 12.05 -10.47 -0.60
CA GLY A 153 11.68 -9.48 0.40
C GLY A 153 10.77 -10.04 1.50
N HIS A 154 10.11 -9.16 2.24
CA HIS A 154 9.23 -9.53 3.35
C HIS A 154 7.94 -8.72 3.36
N THR A 155 6.87 -9.28 3.93
CA THR A 155 5.61 -8.56 4.09
C THR A 155 5.74 -7.45 5.14
N VAL A 156 5.17 -6.28 4.85
CA VAL A 156 5.09 -5.13 5.76
C VAL A 156 3.66 -4.84 6.21
N SER A 157 2.71 -5.65 5.78
CA SER A 157 1.34 -5.70 6.30
C SER A 157 0.90 -7.16 6.51
N GLU A 158 -0.18 -7.35 7.24
CA GLU A 158 -0.80 -8.67 7.43
C GLU A 158 -1.94 -8.87 6.42
N LEU A 159 -2.29 -10.13 6.18
CA LEU A 159 -3.49 -10.51 5.45
C LEU A 159 -4.44 -11.28 6.36
N THR A 160 -5.50 -10.63 6.80
CA THR A 160 -6.64 -11.30 7.45
C THR A 160 -7.64 -11.71 6.39
N ALA A 161 -7.89 -13.00 6.24
CA ALA A 161 -8.71 -13.55 5.17
C ALA A 161 -9.58 -14.72 5.67
N ASP A 162 -10.58 -15.10 4.87
CA ASP A 162 -11.39 -16.27 5.17
C ASP A 162 -10.60 -17.53 4.81
N MET A 163 -10.53 -18.50 5.72
CA MET A 163 -9.79 -19.75 5.54
C MET A 163 -10.72 -20.95 5.70
N ALA A 164 -10.68 -21.87 4.75
CA ALA A 164 -11.44 -23.12 4.76
C ALA A 164 -10.73 -24.17 3.90
N ASP A 165 -10.78 -25.44 4.33
CA ASP A 165 -10.30 -26.59 3.55
C ASP A 165 -8.85 -26.45 3.03
N GLY A 166 -7.95 -25.91 3.86
CA GLY A 166 -6.56 -25.68 3.48
C GLY A 166 -6.36 -24.60 2.42
N ARG A 167 -7.31 -23.68 2.28
CA ARG A 167 -7.27 -22.57 1.32
C ARG A 167 -7.58 -21.23 1.95
N VAL A 168 -7.08 -20.17 1.33
CA VAL A 168 -7.28 -18.77 1.70
C VAL A 168 -8.15 -18.09 0.65
N TYR A 169 -9.19 -17.40 1.10
CA TYR A 169 -10.17 -16.68 0.30
C TYR A 169 -10.20 -15.20 0.69
N GLY A 170 -10.09 -14.32 -0.29
CA GLY A 170 -10.06 -12.87 -0.04
C GLY A 170 -10.73 -12.00 -1.10
N VAL A 171 -10.95 -12.52 -2.31
CA VAL A 171 -11.63 -11.77 -3.36
C VAL A 171 -13.15 -11.70 -3.14
N PRO A 172 -13.80 -10.60 -3.57
CA PRO A 172 -13.22 -9.43 -4.24
C PRO A 172 -12.78 -8.30 -3.28
N ASP A 173 -12.75 -8.54 -1.96
CA ASP A 173 -12.47 -7.50 -0.95
C ASP A 173 -10.96 -7.15 -0.92
N PRO A 174 -10.55 -5.92 -1.32
CA PRO A 174 -9.14 -5.53 -1.30
C PRO A 174 -8.51 -5.63 0.10
N ALA A 175 -9.30 -5.40 1.16
CA ALA A 175 -8.82 -5.51 2.54
C ALA A 175 -8.44 -6.96 2.92
N ARG A 176 -8.84 -7.95 2.12
CA ARG A 176 -8.57 -9.38 2.31
C ARG A 176 -7.80 -10.02 1.17
N SER A 177 -7.46 -9.25 0.14
CA SER A 177 -6.78 -9.76 -1.06
C SER A 177 -5.54 -8.97 -1.47
N LEU A 178 -5.22 -7.88 -0.76
CA LEU A 178 -4.03 -7.08 -0.99
C LEU A 178 -3.10 -7.14 0.23
N ILE A 179 -1.82 -7.36 0.00
CA ILE A 179 -0.77 -7.24 1.01
C ILE A 179 0.38 -6.42 0.44
N ILE A 180 1.07 -5.67 1.29
CA ILE A 180 2.24 -4.88 0.91
C ILE A 180 3.48 -5.64 1.36
N MET A 181 4.46 -5.74 0.47
CA MET A 181 5.80 -6.22 0.78
C MET A 181 6.84 -5.11 0.58
N LYS A 182 8.00 -5.33 1.16
CA LYS A 182 9.22 -4.57 0.88
C LYS A 182 10.31 -5.51 0.38
N GLU A 183 10.98 -5.13 -0.70
CA GLU A 183 12.15 -5.85 -1.25
C GLU A 183 13.32 -5.91 -0.27
#